data_AF-A0A959S9S4-F1
#
_entry.id   AF-A0A959S9S4-F1
#
_cell.length_a   1.000
_cell.length_b   1.000
_cell.length_c   1.000
_cell.angle_alpha   90.00
_cell.angle_beta   90.00
_cell.angle_gamma   90.00
#
_symmetry.space_group_name_H-M   'P 1'
#
loop_
_entity.id
_entity.type
_entity.pdbx_description
1 polymer ?
#
loop_
_entity_poly.entity_id
_entity_poly.type
_entity_poly.pdbx_seq_one_letter_code
_entity_poly.pdbx_strand_id
1 'polypeptide(L)'
;TEVLFQRGVKDSYFPTNKFSIPVDSATVFGNGTLTAKDTVWERSVNFEIKRQMLLKNHLMVMDLLANNDWERPIYFAVTTGPDSYINLQDHFQLEGLTYRLVPVYSPNQNPNLQGRVAADIMFKNVTEKFRWGNMDATEPIYLDENILRMTTNLRLQLSSLAEQLIDEGRKEDARTILDLSLERMPERNVPFDRILLPTVEAYYEIGDTTKANALAERLFTITEENLTYYMSLDPRFAIPLGNEMAISNAVLGRLASVAGRADPAFGKELEERFRTIEAAYQEKQIEMVSGQRRNSRMNF
;
A
#
# COMPACT_ATOMS: atom_id res chain seq x y z
N THR A 1 5.98 -39.98 -11.49
CA THR A 1 7.41 -40.35 -11.53
C THR A 1 8.18 -39.09 -11.78
N GLU A 2 8.84 -38.50 -10.78
CA GLU A 2 9.68 -37.33 -11.03
C GLU A 2 10.80 -37.25 -10.00
N VAL A 3 12.01 -37.07 -10.52
CA VAL A 3 13.27 -36.94 -9.78
C VAL A 3 13.64 -35.47 -9.89
N LEU A 4 13.71 -34.76 -8.76
CA LEU A 4 14.24 -33.41 -8.71
C LEU A 4 15.23 -33.30 -7.55
N PHE A 5 16.48 -32.99 -7.93
CA PHE A 5 17.66 -32.60 -7.16
C PHE A 5 18.47 -33.71 -6.43
N GLN A 6 19.70 -33.91 -6.94
CA GLN A 6 20.82 -34.79 -6.49
C GLN A 6 20.54 -36.27 -6.14
N ARG A 7 21.31 -37.14 -6.79
CA ARG A 7 21.27 -38.62 -6.65
C ARG A 7 21.54 -39.05 -5.20
N GLY A 8 20.48 -39.35 -4.44
CA GLY A 8 20.58 -40.18 -3.23
C GLY A 8 19.59 -39.85 -2.11
N VAL A 9 19.07 -38.63 -2.05
CA VAL A 9 18.09 -38.21 -1.03
C VAL A 9 16.75 -37.95 -1.71
N LYS A 10 15.70 -38.64 -1.28
CA LYS A 10 14.33 -38.33 -1.70
C LYS A 10 13.83 -37.18 -0.85
N ASP A 11 13.65 -36.01 -1.44
CA ASP A 11 12.98 -34.91 -0.75
C ASP A 11 11.51 -35.27 -0.46
N SER A 12 11.00 -34.76 0.65
CA SER A 12 9.58 -34.86 0.97
C SER A 12 8.78 -33.98 0.00
N TYR A 13 7.69 -34.50 -0.54
CA TYR A 13 6.86 -33.80 -1.51
C TYR A 13 5.39 -33.90 -1.11
N PHE A 14 4.61 -32.89 -1.48
CA PHE A 14 3.15 -32.98 -1.45
C PHE A 14 2.66 -33.50 -2.81
N PRO A 15 1.69 -34.43 -2.84
CA PRO A 15 1.14 -34.96 -4.09
C PRO A 15 0.25 -33.95 -4.84
N THR A 16 -0.06 -32.81 -4.21
CA THR A 16 -0.90 -31.73 -4.75
C THR A 16 -0.36 -30.39 -4.24
N ASN A 17 -0.62 -29.33 -5.00
CA ASN A 17 -0.39 -27.95 -4.58
C ASN A 17 -1.69 -27.22 -4.19
N LYS A 18 -2.83 -27.91 -4.20
CA LYS A 18 -4.15 -27.39 -3.83
C LYS A 18 -4.53 -27.88 -2.43
N PHE A 19 -4.92 -26.95 -1.58
CA PHE A 19 -5.23 -27.17 -0.17
C PHE A 19 -6.58 -26.55 0.16
N SER A 20 -7.22 -27.06 1.22
CA SER A 20 -8.53 -26.61 1.67
C SER A 20 -8.59 -26.63 3.19
N ILE A 21 -9.15 -25.59 3.79
CA ILE A 21 -9.40 -25.50 5.23
C ILE A 21 -10.93 -25.52 5.42
N PRO A 22 -11.51 -26.55 6.05
CA PRO A 22 -12.95 -26.60 6.30
C PRO A 22 -13.37 -25.46 7.25
N VAL A 23 -14.59 -24.96 7.05
CA VAL A 23 -15.14 -23.86 7.85
C VAL A 23 -16.43 -24.32 8.52
N ASP A 24 -16.42 -24.35 9.85
CA ASP A 24 -17.64 -24.57 10.63
C ASP A 24 -18.37 -23.25 10.88
N SER A 25 -19.62 -23.15 10.42
CA SER A 25 -20.42 -21.93 10.56
C SER A 25 -20.68 -21.56 12.02
N ALA A 26 -20.91 -22.55 12.90
CA ALA A 26 -21.21 -22.24 14.30
C ALA A 26 -19.98 -21.60 14.98
N THR A 27 -18.79 -22.09 14.68
CA THR A 27 -17.52 -21.52 15.17
C THR A 27 -17.28 -20.11 14.64
N VAL A 28 -17.29 -19.91 13.31
CA VAL A 28 -16.89 -18.61 12.74
C VAL A 28 -17.88 -17.48 13.00
N PHE A 29 -19.18 -17.77 13.09
CA PHE A 29 -20.17 -16.78 13.54
C PHE A 29 -20.17 -16.64 15.07
N GLY A 30 -19.97 -17.73 15.81
CA GLY A 30 -19.96 -17.74 17.28
C GLY A 30 -18.79 -16.97 17.89
N ASN A 31 -17.63 -16.97 17.23
CA ASN A 31 -16.43 -16.25 17.69
C ASN A 31 -16.22 -14.87 17.04
N GLY A 32 -17.16 -14.42 16.20
CA GLY A 32 -17.09 -13.12 15.52
C GLY A 32 -16.03 -13.02 14.41
N THR A 33 -15.60 -14.14 13.83
CA THR A 33 -14.83 -14.14 12.58
C THR A 33 -15.69 -13.69 11.41
N LEU A 34 -16.95 -14.12 11.40
CA LEU A 34 -18.00 -13.60 10.53
C LEU A 34 -19.05 -12.87 11.36
N THR A 35 -19.70 -11.89 10.72
CA THR A 35 -20.79 -11.10 11.26
C THR A 35 -22.05 -11.32 10.42
N ALA A 36 -23.21 -10.86 10.90
CA ALA A 36 -24.45 -10.92 10.13
C ALA A 36 -24.38 -10.14 8.78
N LYS A 37 -23.41 -9.23 8.61
CA LYS A 37 -23.16 -8.52 7.35
C LYS A 37 -22.49 -9.43 6.29
N ASP A 38 -21.86 -10.53 6.71
CA ASP A 38 -21.15 -11.47 5.84
C ASP A 38 -22.10 -12.48 5.21
N THR A 39 -22.95 -12.00 4.30
CA THR A 39 -23.97 -12.83 3.64
C THR A 39 -23.38 -13.80 2.61
N VAL A 40 -22.18 -13.50 2.09
CA VAL A 40 -21.44 -14.34 1.13
C VAL A 40 -20.14 -14.78 1.79
N TRP A 41 -20.01 -16.08 2.06
CA TRP A 41 -18.84 -16.70 2.70
C TRP A 41 -18.69 -18.15 2.20
N GLU A 42 -17.50 -18.74 2.40
CA GLU A 42 -17.15 -20.07 1.89
C GLU A 42 -17.17 -21.13 3.00
N ARG A 43 -17.75 -22.29 2.69
CA ARG A 43 -17.72 -23.48 3.59
C ARG A 43 -16.33 -24.11 3.73
N SER A 44 -15.40 -23.70 2.88
CA SER A 44 -14.03 -24.14 2.88
C SER A 44 -13.16 -23.07 2.22
N VAL A 45 -12.08 -22.64 2.88
CA VAL A 45 -11.09 -21.75 2.26
C VAL A 45 -10.18 -22.59 1.37
N ASN A 46 -10.28 -22.40 0.06
CA ASN A 46 -9.51 -23.14 -0.92
C ASN A 46 -8.36 -22.28 -1.45
N PHE A 47 -7.14 -22.81 -1.43
CA PHE A 47 -5.98 -22.07 -1.91
C PHE A 47 -4.98 -22.98 -2.61
N GLU A 48 -4.21 -22.39 -3.53
CA GLU A 48 -3.18 -23.07 -4.29
C GLU A 48 -1.81 -22.46 -3.99
N ILE A 49 -0.87 -23.29 -3.56
CA ILE A 49 0.51 -22.87 -3.35
C ILE A 49 1.24 -22.91 -4.70
N LYS A 50 1.39 -21.75 -5.35
CA LYS A 50 1.99 -21.61 -6.69
C LYS A 50 3.52 -21.58 -6.66
N ARG A 51 4.15 -22.61 -6.09
CA ARG A 51 5.61 -22.75 -6.03
C ARG A 51 6.06 -24.20 -5.99
N GLN A 52 7.29 -24.43 -6.45
CA GLN A 52 7.93 -25.75 -6.46
C GLN A 52 8.61 -26.08 -5.12
N MET A 53 9.31 -25.09 -4.56
CA MET A 53 9.89 -25.05 -3.21
C MET A 53 8.83 -25.02 -2.10
N LEU A 54 8.93 -25.76 -0.99
CA LEU A 54 8.40 -25.31 0.32
C LEU A 54 9.52 -25.16 1.34
N LEU A 55 9.56 -24.02 2.03
CA LEU A 55 10.52 -23.75 3.10
C LEU A 55 9.85 -23.94 4.47
N LYS A 56 10.64 -24.05 5.54
CA LYS A 56 10.13 -24.29 6.90
C LYS A 56 9.09 -23.26 7.36
N ASN A 57 9.28 -21.99 7.05
CA ASN A 57 8.31 -20.94 7.35
C ASN A 57 6.92 -21.21 6.72
N HIS A 58 6.89 -21.73 5.49
CA HIS A 58 5.63 -22.09 4.83
C HIS A 58 4.96 -23.28 5.50
N LEU A 59 5.75 -24.30 5.86
CA LEU A 59 5.25 -25.47 6.57
C LEU A 59 4.69 -25.09 7.94
N MET A 60 5.30 -24.12 8.64
CA MET A 60 4.76 -23.60 9.90
C MET A 60 3.41 -22.91 9.72
N VAL A 61 3.23 -22.11 8.65
CA VAL A 61 1.92 -21.50 8.37
C VAL A 61 0.88 -22.58 8.06
N MET A 62 1.23 -23.59 7.26
CA MET A 62 0.33 -24.70 6.94
C MET A 62 -0.05 -25.53 8.18
N ASP A 63 0.91 -25.83 9.04
CA ASP A 63 0.69 -26.55 10.29
C ASP A 63 -0.22 -25.75 11.24
N LEU A 64 0.01 -24.45 11.35
CA LEU A 64 -0.85 -23.55 12.11
C LEU A 64 -2.28 -23.52 11.56
N LEU A 65 -2.46 -23.47 10.24
CA LEU A 65 -3.78 -23.50 9.62
C LEU A 65 -4.49 -24.83 9.82
N ALA A 66 -3.76 -25.94 9.75
CA ALA A 66 -4.30 -27.29 9.88
C ALA A 66 -4.76 -27.64 11.30
N ASN A 67 -4.21 -26.98 12.32
CA ASN A 67 -4.45 -27.30 13.73
C ASN A 67 -5.12 -26.17 14.54
N ASN A 68 -5.59 -25.10 13.89
CA ASN A 68 -6.23 -23.97 14.58
C ASN A 68 -7.76 -24.12 14.70
N ASP A 69 -8.41 -24.90 13.82
CA ASP A 69 -9.87 -25.14 13.80
C ASP A 69 -10.73 -23.87 13.93
N TRP A 70 -10.23 -22.74 13.44
CA TRP A 70 -10.81 -21.40 13.60
C TRP A 70 -11.00 -20.94 15.06
N GLU A 71 -10.42 -21.63 16.05
CA GLU A 71 -10.53 -21.28 17.46
C GLU A 71 -9.88 -19.92 17.77
N ARG A 72 -8.75 -19.63 17.11
CA ARG A 72 -8.03 -18.36 17.26
C ARG A 72 -7.97 -17.60 15.92
N PRO A 73 -8.10 -16.27 15.92
CA PRO A 73 -7.85 -15.47 14.74
C PRO A 73 -6.40 -15.61 14.24
N ILE A 74 -6.23 -15.83 12.94
CA ILE A 74 -4.93 -15.86 12.28
C ILE A 74 -4.72 -14.53 11.57
N TYR A 75 -3.60 -13.88 11.86
CA TYR A 75 -3.24 -12.60 11.26
C TYR A 75 -1.91 -12.67 10.52
N PHE A 76 -1.85 -12.01 9.38
CA PHE A 76 -0.65 -11.75 8.61
C PHE A 76 -0.30 -10.27 8.71
N ALA A 77 0.99 -9.96 8.84
CA ALA A 77 1.44 -8.57 8.82
C ALA A 77 1.37 -8.03 7.38
N VAL A 78 0.90 -6.79 7.21
CA VAL A 78 0.79 -6.17 5.88
C VAL A 78 2.15 -6.00 5.18
N THR A 79 3.26 -6.13 5.92
CA THR A 79 4.64 -5.93 5.45
C THR A 79 5.38 -7.21 5.03
N THR A 80 4.84 -8.42 5.27
CA THR A 80 5.59 -9.68 5.06
C THR A 80 5.65 -10.16 3.61
N GLY A 81 5.05 -9.40 2.69
CA GLY A 81 5.06 -9.66 1.24
C GLY A 81 4.23 -10.89 0.83
N PRO A 82 3.89 -11.01 -0.48
CA PRO A 82 2.99 -12.08 -0.96
C PRO A 82 3.49 -13.52 -0.73
N ASP A 83 4.81 -13.75 -0.69
CA ASP A 83 5.38 -15.09 -0.46
C ASP A 83 4.93 -15.66 0.90
N SER A 84 4.88 -14.81 1.93
CA SER A 84 4.48 -15.19 3.29
C SER A 84 2.98 -15.52 3.40
N TYR A 85 2.15 -15.06 2.46
CA TYR A 85 0.70 -15.22 2.50
C TYR A 85 0.23 -16.57 1.97
N ILE A 86 1.12 -17.38 1.37
CA ILE A 86 0.81 -18.71 0.79
C ILE A 86 -0.45 -18.74 -0.08
N ASN A 87 -0.68 -17.65 -0.84
CA ASN A 87 -1.83 -17.46 -1.72
C ASN A 87 -3.19 -17.34 -1.02
N LEU A 88 -3.22 -16.89 0.25
CA LEU A 88 -4.44 -16.63 1.01
C LEU A 88 -4.94 -15.18 0.94
N GLN A 89 -4.25 -14.31 0.18
CA GLN A 89 -4.52 -12.87 0.18
C GLN A 89 -5.95 -12.49 -0.25
N ASP A 90 -6.61 -13.31 -1.06
CA ASP A 90 -8.01 -13.08 -1.46
C ASP A 90 -9.00 -13.35 -0.31
N HIS A 91 -8.54 -13.95 0.78
CA HIS A 91 -9.30 -14.23 2.01
C HIS A 91 -8.91 -13.31 3.16
N PHE A 92 -8.21 -12.21 2.86
CA PHE A 92 -7.75 -11.28 3.87
C PHE A 92 -8.80 -10.21 4.18
N GLN A 93 -8.78 -9.79 5.44
CA GLN A 93 -9.55 -8.69 5.97
C GLN A 93 -8.61 -7.75 6.71
N LEU A 94 -8.41 -6.53 6.20
CA LEU A 94 -7.60 -5.51 6.83
C LEU A 94 -8.30 -4.98 8.10
N GLU A 95 -7.63 -5.06 9.25
CA GLU A 95 -8.15 -4.62 10.55
C GLU A 95 -7.21 -3.62 11.26
N GLY A 96 -6.33 -2.96 10.51
CA GLY A 96 -5.33 -2.02 11.01
C GLY A 96 -4.02 -2.16 10.25
N LEU A 97 -2.99 -2.68 10.91
CA LEU A 97 -1.70 -3.02 10.30
C LEU A 97 -1.53 -4.52 10.03
N THR A 98 -2.63 -5.26 10.10
CA THR A 98 -2.66 -6.71 9.93
C THR A 98 -3.87 -7.12 9.10
N TYR A 99 -3.67 -8.19 8.33
CA TYR A 99 -4.71 -8.89 7.60
C TYR A 99 -5.17 -10.10 8.42
N ARG A 100 -6.44 -10.13 8.81
CA ARG A 100 -7.07 -11.32 9.38
C ARG A 100 -7.45 -12.27 8.26
N LEU A 101 -7.16 -13.56 8.41
CA LEU A 101 -7.72 -14.59 7.55
C LEU A 101 -9.20 -14.81 7.89
N VAL A 102 -10.08 -14.68 6.91
CA VAL A 102 -11.53 -14.89 7.05
C VAL A 102 -12.06 -15.78 5.92
N PRO A 103 -13.12 -16.58 6.13
CA PRO A 103 -13.67 -17.44 5.09
C PRO A 103 -14.58 -16.67 4.11
N VAL A 104 -14.12 -15.51 3.65
CA VAL A 104 -14.79 -14.67 2.64
C VAL A 104 -13.84 -14.51 1.47
N TYR A 105 -14.28 -14.82 0.25
CA TYR A 105 -13.50 -14.58 -0.95
C TYR A 105 -13.74 -13.15 -1.41
N SER A 106 -12.70 -12.31 -1.40
CA SER A 106 -12.74 -10.89 -1.72
C SER A 106 -11.48 -10.46 -2.46
N PRO A 107 -11.26 -10.93 -3.71
CA PRO A 107 -10.09 -10.56 -4.48
C PRO A 107 -10.08 -9.04 -4.72
N ASN A 108 -8.90 -8.44 -4.63
CA ASN A 108 -8.73 -7.00 -4.80
C ASN A 108 -7.80 -6.71 -5.98
N GLN A 109 -8.18 -5.74 -6.82
CA GLN A 109 -7.35 -5.30 -7.94
C GLN A 109 -6.29 -4.27 -7.50
N ASN A 110 -6.49 -3.61 -6.36
CA ASN A 110 -5.54 -2.67 -5.81
C ASN A 110 -4.29 -3.45 -5.32
N PRO A 111 -3.11 -3.25 -5.92
CA PRO A 111 -1.91 -4.00 -5.53
C PRO A 111 -1.45 -3.69 -4.09
N ASN A 112 -1.90 -2.57 -3.51
CA ASN A 112 -1.53 -2.14 -2.16
C ASN A 112 -2.48 -2.66 -1.08
N LEU A 113 -3.60 -3.27 -1.46
CA LEU A 113 -4.61 -3.78 -0.54
C LEU A 113 -4.91 -5.24 -0.87
N GLN A 114 -4.74 -6.11 0.11
CA GLN A 114 -5.04 -7.52 -0.03
C GLN A 114 -6.40 -7.82 0.60
N GLY A 115 -7.26 -8.51 -0.14
CA GLY A 115 -8.60 -8.84 0.35
C GLY A 115 -9.50 -7.61 0.50
N ARG A 116 -10.31 -7.60 1.57
CA ARG A 116 -11.24 -6.51 1.91
C ARG A 116 -10.78 -5.68 3.10
N VAL A 117 -11.38 -4.52 3.32
CA VAL A 117 -11.21 -3.72 4.54
C VAL A 117 -12.39 -3.94 5.48
N ALA A 118 -12.14 -4.27 6.76
CA ALA A 118 -13.19 -4.28 7.78
C ALA A 118 -13.34 -2.89 8.39
N ALA A 119 -14.06 -2.00 7.71
CA ALA A 119 -14.17 -0.59 8.06
C ALA A 119 -14.54 -0.35 9.53
N ASP A 120 -15.59 -1.00 10.03
CA ASP A 120 -16.04 -0.85 11.43
C ASP A 120 -14.96 -1.25 12.46
N ILE A 121 -14.33 -2.40 12.24
CA ILE A 121 -13.31 -2.94 13.15
C ILE A 121 -12.05 -2.08 13.09
N MET A 122 -11.62 -1.75 11.88
CA MET A 122 -10.40 -0.98 11.64
C MET A 122 -10.54 0.45 12.13
N PHE A 123 -11.68 1.12 11.87
CA PHE A 123 -11.99 2.45 12.39
C PHE A 123 -11.87 2.46 13.91
N LYS A 124 -12.55 1.53 14.60
CA LYS A 124 -12.46 1.40 16.06
C LYS A 124 -11.02 1.15 16.55
N ASN A 125 -10.30 0.25 15.90
CA ASN A 125 -8.91 -0.04 16.29
C ASN A 125 -8.01 1.19 16.14
N VAL A 126 -8.13 1.93 15.04
CA VAL A 126 -7.34 3.11 14.73
C VAL A 126 -7.65 4.27 15.67
N THR A 127 -8.93 4.53 15.96
CA THR A 127 -9.34 5.68 16.78
C THR A 127 -9.24 5.43 18.28
N GLU A 128 -9.45 4.19 18.74
CA GLU A 128 -9.50 3.88 20.18
C GLU A 128 -8.29 3.11 20.72
N LYS A 129 -7.61 2.31 19.90
CA LYS A 129 -6.59 1.35 20.40
C LYS A 129 -5.16 1.65 19.96
N PHE A 130 -4.97 2.30 18.81
CA PHE A 130 -3.62 2.58 18.29
C PHE A 130 -2.84 3.50 19.23
N ARG A 131 -1.53 3.24 19.29
CA ARG A 131 -0.57 4.09 20.01
C ARG A 131 0.41 4.64 18.98
N TRP A 132 0.49 5.96 18.87
CA TRP A 132 1.16 6.66 17.78
C TRP A 132 2.64 6.99 18.03
N GLY A 133 3.19 6.56 19.16
CA GLY A 133 4.64 6.66 19.42
C GLY A 133 5.20 8.09 19.42
N ASN A 134 4.38 9.12 19.73
CA ASN A 134 4.76 10.54 19.77
C ASN A 134 5.32 11.10 18.46
N MET A 135 4.92 10.54 17.30
CA MET A 135 5.29 11.09 15.99
C MET A 135 4.75 12.52 15.75
N ASP A 136 3.80 12.95 16.56
CA ASP A 136 3.21 14.28 16.62
C ASP A 136 3.86 15.20 17.65
N ALA A 137 5.02 14.85 18.22
CA ALA A 137 5.73 15.73 19.13
C ALA A 137 6.04 17.10 18.49
N THR A 138 5.93 18.17 19.28
CA THR A 138 6.38 19.53 18.89
C THR A 138 7.85 19.75 19.23
N GLU A 139 8.36 19.05 20.24
CA GLU A 139 9.78 19.03 20.59
C GLU A 139 10.60 18.32 19.51
N PRO A 140 11.88 18.69 19.32
CA PRO A 140 12.75 18.03 18.36
C PRO A 140 12.86 16.52 18.64
N ILE A 141 12.42 15.71 17.68
CA ILE A 141 12.59 14.27 17.68
C ILE A 141 13.40 13.84 16.46
N TYR A 142 14.17 12.77 16.59
CA TYR A 142 14.85 12.15 15.47
C TYR A 142 14.12 10.86 15.09
N LEU A 143 13.58 10.82 13.88
CA LEU A 143 13.05 9.61 13.26
C LEU A 143 14.08 9.14 12.23
N ASP A 144 14.69 7.98 12.48
CA ASP A 144 15.62 7.39 11.52
C ASP A 144 14.87 6.86 10.27
N GLU A 145 15.63 6.54 9.23
CA GLU A 145 15.09 6.07 7.95
C GLU A 145 14.16 4.86 8.10
N ASN A 146 14.46 3.92 9.01
CA ASN A 146 13.61 2.74 9.19
C ASN A 146 12.26 3.11 9.78
N ILE A 147 12.24 4.03 10.75
CA ILE A 147 10.99 4.51 11.35
C ILE A 147 10.16 5.24 10.30
N LEU A 148 10.77 6.14 9.51
CA LEU A 148 10.09 6.85 8.42
C LEU A 148 9.52 5.88 7.37
N ARG A 149 10.24 4.80 7.05
CA ARG A 149 9.71 3.76 6.15
C ARG A 149 8.53 3.00 6.76
N MET A 150 8.46 2.87 8.08
CA MET A 150 7.30 2.26 8.74
C MET A 150 6.08 3.19 8.74
N THR A 151 6.26 4.51 8.81
CA THR A 151 5.14 5.47 8.76
C THR A 151 4.47 5.52 7.38
N THR A 152 5.21 5.22 6.31
CA THR A 152 4.63 4.99 4.98
C THR A 152 3.48 3.98 5.02
N ASN A 153 3.69 2.85 5.72
CA ASN A 153 2.67 1.81 5.82
C ASN A 153 1.46 2.28 6.63
N LEU A 154 1.67 3.00 7.73
CA LEU A 154 0.58 3.61 8.51
C LEU A 154 -0.29 4.51 7.62
N ARG A 155 0.33 5.45 6.89
CA ARG A 155 -0.39 6.39 6.01
C ARG A 155 -1.17 5.70 4.90
N LEU A 156 -0.61 4.63 4.31
CA LEU A 156 -1.30 3.80 3.33
C LEU A 156 -2.54 3.13 3.91
N GLN A 157 -2.42 2.44 5.05
CA GLN A 157 -3.56 1.73 5.63
C GLN A 157 -4.68 2.69 6.07
N LEU A 158 -4.33 3.88 6.58
CA LEU A 158 -5.33 4.91 6.90
C LEU A 158 -6.03 5.44 5.66
N SER A 159 -5.31 5.59 4.54
CA SER A 159 -5.92 6.00 3.26
C SER A 159 -6.87 4.92 2.73
N SER A 160 -6.48 3.64 2.79
CA SER A 160 -7.35 2.52 2.41
C SER A 160 -8.63 2.44 3.28
N LEU A 161 -8.52 2.76 4.57
CA LEU A 161 -9.68 2.86 5.45
C LEU A 161 -10.59 4.03 5.05
N ALA A 162 -10.02 5.20 4.76
CA ALA A 162 -10.79 6.36 4.34
C ALA A 162 -11.53 6.10 3.01
N GLU A 163 -10.87 5.49 2.03
CA GLU A 163 -11.48 5.07 0.75
C GLU A 163 -12.67 4.12 0.98
N GLN A 164 -12.48 3.06 1.79
CA GLN A 164 -13.57 2.14 2.14
C GLN A 164 -14.74 2.86 2.84
N LEU A 165 -14.47 3.80 3.74
CA LEU A 165 -15.50 4.58 4.42
C LEU A 165 -16.25 5.49 3.44
N ILE A 166 -15.56 6.07 2.45
CA ILE A 166 -16.18 6.87 1.38
C ILE A 166 -17.11 6.00 0.53
N ASP A 167 -16.67 4.81 0.14
CA ASP A 167 -17.46 3.84 -0.63
C ASP A 167 -18.73 3.40 0.13
N GLU A 168 -18.66 3.32 1.46
CA GLU A 168 -19.80 3.06 2.34
C GLU A 168 -20.69 4.30 2.59
N GLY A 169 -20.35 5.46 2.02
CA GLY A 169 -21.07 6.72 2.20
C GLY A 169 -20.79 7.43 3.53
N ARG A 170 -19.80 6.98 4.30
CA ARG A 170 -19.45 7.47 5.64
C ARG A 170 -18.37 8.55 5.59
N LYS A 171 -18.67 9.65 4.89
CA LYS A 171 -17.71 10.73 4.60
C LYS A 171 -17.12 11.40 5.85
N GLU A 172 -17.89 11.56 6.92
CA GLU A 172 -17.39 12.15 8.17
C GLU A 172 -16.44 11.22 8.94
N ASP A 173 -16.67 9.90 8.87
CA ASP A 173 -15.72 8.92 9.43
C ASP A 173 -14.43 8.93 8.60
N ALA A 174 -14.53 8.99 7.27
CA ALA A 174 -13.36 9.13 6.41
C ALA A 174 -12.56 10.39 6.73
N ARG A 175 -13.23 11.55 6.88
CA ARG A 175 -12.63 12.80 7.35
C ARG A 175 -11.86 12.61 8.65
N THR A 176 -12.47 11.95 9.64
CA THR A 176 -11.85 11.68 10.94
C THR A 176 -10.53 10.91 10.79
N ILE A 177 -10.50 9.90 9.92
CA ILE A 177 -9.29 9.11 9.65
C ILE A 177 -8.21 9.91 8.91
N LEU A 178 -8.60 10.69 7.90
CA LEU A 178 -7.68 11.53 7.15
C LEU A 178 -7.06 12.62 8.05
N ASP A 179 -7.86 13.25 8.91
CA ASP A 179 -7.42 14.26 9.86
C ASP A 179 -6.46 13.66 10.89
N LEU A 180 -6.82 12.49 11.44
CA LEU A 180 -5.97 11.77 12.39
C LEU A 180 -4.61 11.40 11.78
N SER A 181 -4.58 10.97 10.51
CA SER A 181 -3.33 10.68 9.80
C SER A 181 -2.40 11.89 9.76
N LEU A 182 -2.93 13.08 9.42
CA LEU A 182 -2.14 14.31 9.35
C LEU A 182 -1.74 14.83 10.74
N GLU A 183 -2.61 14.68 11.73
CA GLU A 183 -2.33 15.07 13.12
C GLU A 183 -1.19 14.22 13.70
N ARG A 184 -1.26 12.90 13.51
CA ARG A 184 -0.34 11.94 14.12
C ARG A 184 0.96 11.77 13.34
N MET A 185 0.98 12.07 12.05
CA MET A 185 2.17 12.03 11.20
C MET A 185 2.33 13.38 10.47
N PRO A 186 2.57 14.47 11.21
CA PRO A 186 2.65 15.81 10.64
C PRO A 186 3.94 15.96 9.83
N GLU A 187 3.89 16.78 8.77
CA GLU A 187 5.00 16.98 7.84
C GLU A 187 6.35 17.30 8.53
N ARG A 188 6.31 18.09 9.61
CA ARG A 188 7.50 18.49 10.38
C ARG A 188 8.34 17.32 10.89
N ASN A 189 7.70 16.17 11.15
CA ASN A 189 8.34 14.98 11.71
C ASN A 189 8.33 13.83 10.70
N VAL A 190 7.23 13.67 9.97
CA VAL A 190 7.06 12.65 8.93
C VAL A 190 6.84 13.36 7.60
N PRO A 191 7.92 13.65 6.84
CA PRO A 191 7.85 14.38 5.59
C PRO A 191 6.79 13.81 4.65
N PHE A 192 6.16 14.72 3.92
CA PHE A 192 5.23 14.32 2.87
C PHE A 192 5.99 13.81 1.66
N ASP A 193 5.46 12.75 1.08
CA ASP A 193 5.94 12.11 -0.13
C ASP A 193 4.74 11.68 -0.97
N ARG A 194 5.00 11.00 -2.09
CA ARG A 194 3.96 10.48 -2.99
C ARG A 194 2.90 9.61 -2.31
N ILE A 195 3.16 9.07 -1.12
CA ILE A 195 2.22 8.23 -0.37
C ILE A 195 1.06 9.06 0.19
N LEU A 196 1.21 10.38 0.25
CA LEU A 196 0.13 11.29 0.63
C LEU A 196 -0.93 11.45 -0.49
N LEU A 197 -0.63 11.07 -1.74
CA LEU A 197 -1.54 11.29 -2.87
C LEU A 197 -2.96 10.71 -2.65
N PRO A 198 -3.13 9.45 -2.20
CA PRO A 198 -4.46 8.92 -1.87
C PRO A 198 -5.19 9.73 -0.78
N THR A 199 -4.45 10.28 0.20
CA THR A 199 -5.04 11.16 1.23
C THR A 199 -5.59 12.44 0.59
N VAL A 200 -4.85 13.05 -0.35
CA VAL A 200 -5.31 14.24 -1.10
C VAL A 200 -6.57 13.94 -1.90
N GLU A 201 -6.58 12.82 -2.63
CA GLU A 201 -7.72 12.40 -3.44
C GLU A 201 -8.96 12.15 -2.56
N ALA A 202 -8.80 11.47 -1.42
CA ALA A 202 -9.87 11.23 -0.47
C ALA A 202 -10.47 12.54 0.09
N TYR A 203 -9.66 13.58 0.35
CA TYR A 203 -10.19 14.90 0.76
C TYR A 203 -11.06 15.53 -0.32
N TYR A 204 -10.70 15.42 -1.61
CA TYR A 204 -11.56 15.88 -2.70
C TYR A 204 -12.87 15.08 -2.75
N GLU A 205 -12.83 13.76 -2.57
CA GLU A 205 -14.01 12.89 -2.63
C GLU A 205 -15.02 13.13 -1.49
N ILE A 206 -14.53 13.49 -0.29
CA ILE A 206 -15.41 13.91 0.81
C ILE A 206 -15.89 15.36 0.67
N GLY A 207 -15.42 16.10 -0.34
CA GLY A 207 -15.83 17.47 -0.64
C GLY A 207 -15.09 18.55 0.16
N ASP A 208 -13.96 18.22 0.81
CA ASP A 208 -13.10 19.22 1.46
C ASP A 208 -12.06 19.77 0.47
N THR A 209 -12.55 20.53 -0.50
CA THR A 209 -11.70 21.12 -1.54
C THR A 209 -10.64 22.05 -0.97
N THR A 210 -10.93 22.79 0.11
CA THR A 210 -9.96 23.71 0.71
C THR A 210 -8.75 22.98 1.27
N LYS A 211 -8.97 21.91 2.04
CA LYS A 211 -7.88 21.12 2.62
C LYS A 211 -7.16 20.30 1.56
N ALA A 212 -7.90 19.75 0.60
CA ALA A 212 -7.35 19.03 -0.54
C ALA A 212 -6.43 19.92 -1.38
N ASN A 213 -6.85 21.15 -1.73
CA ASN A 213 -6.02 22.11 -2.47
C ASN A 213 -4.73 22.44 -1.71
N ALA A 214 -4.81 22.69 -0.41
CA ALA A 214 -3.63 23.01 0.41
C ALA A 214 -2.61 21.86 0.45
N LEU A 215 -3.08 20.62 0.62
CA LEU A 215 -2.21 19.44 0.60
C LEU A 215 -1.68 19.14 -0.81
N ALA A 216 -2.51 19.32 -1.84
CA ALA A 216 -2.11 19.16 -3.23
C ALA A 216 -1.00 20.15 -3.60
N GLU A 217 -1.13 21.43 -3.23
CA GLU A 217 -0.11 22.46 -3.45
C GLU A 217 1.22 22.10 -2.78
N ARG A 218 1.14 21.68 -1.50
CA ARG A 218 2.34 21.29 -0.74
C ARG A 218 3.03 20.08 -1.35
N LEU A 219 2.27 19.03 -1.68
CA LEU A 219 2.79 17.80 -2.28
C LEU A 219 3.32 18.04 -3.69
N PHE A 220 2.65 18.88 -4.48
CA PHE A 220 3.08 19.26 -5.82
C PHE A 220 4.44 19.96 -5.75
N THR A 221 4.58 20.96 -4.87
CA THR A 221 5.84 21.69 -4.68
C THR A 221 6.99 20.77 -4.27
N ILE A 222 6.79 19.87 -3.30
CA ILE A 222 7.81 18.88 -2.89
C ILE A 222 8.21 17.98 -4.07
N THR A 223 7.22 17.50 -4.83
CA THR A 223 7.45 16.58 -5.95
C THR A 223 8.15 17.29 -7.11
N GLU A 224 7.80 18.55 -7.35
CA GLU A 224 8.41 19.44 -8.34
C GLU A 224 9.87 19.74 -7.99
N GLU A 225 10.16 20.09 -6.74
CA GLU A 225 11.52 20.28 -6.22
C GLU A 225 12.37 19.02 -6.36
N ASN A 226 11.82 17.85 -6.00
CA ASN A 226 12.51 16.55 -6.15
C ASN A 226 12.82 16.25 -7.61
N LEU A 227 11.84 16.40 -8.51
CA LEU A 227 12.04 16.16 -9.94
C LEU A 227 13.07 17.13 -10.53
N THR A 228 13.01 18.40 -10.14
CA THR A 228 14.00 19.42 -10.54
C THR A 228 15.40 19.04 -10.09
N TYR A 229 15.54 18.58 -8.84
CA TYR A 229 16.82 18.09 -8.33
C TYR A 229 17.33 16.89 -9.14
N TYR A 230 16.50 15.87 -9.39
CA TYR A 230 16.91 14.70 -10.18
C TYR A 230 17.38 15.08 -11.59
N MET A 231 16.69 16.04 -12.22
CA MET A 231 17.06 16.53 -13.56
C MET A 231 18.36 17.35 -13.56
N SER A 232 18.72 17.98 -12.45
CA SER A 232 19.96 18.76 -12.32
C SER A 232 21.23 17.90 -12.29
N LEU A 233 21.10 16.60 -12.01
CA LEU A 233 22.23 15.70 -11.88
C LEU A 233 22.88 15.38 -13.24
N ASP A 234 24.19 15.13 -13.23
CA ASP A 234 24.90 14.57 -14.38
C ASP A 234 24.20 13.29 -14.87
N PRO A 235 24.13 13.02 -16.18
CA PRO A 235 23.48 11.82 -16.72
C PRO A 235 23.85 10.52 -16.02
N ARG A 236 25.11 10.35 -15.58
CA ARG A 236 25.55 9.14 -14.87
C ARG A 236 24.81 8.88 -13.56
N PHE A 237 24.36 9.94 -12.89
CA PHE A 237 23.60 9.87 -11.62
C PHE A 237 22.08 9.96 -11.84
N ALA A 238 21.63 10.63 -12.90
CA ALA A 238 20.22 10.70 -13.24
C ALA A 238 19.66 9.36 -13.77
N ILE A 239 20.46 8.58 -14.51
CA ILE A 239 20.04 7.29 -15.10
C ILE A 239 19.48 6.29 -14.06
N PRO A 240 20.18 6.03 -12.93
CA PRO A 240 19.63 5.18 -11.87
C PRO A 240 18.31 5.69 -11.27
N LEU A 241 18.05 7.00 -11.35
CA LEU A 241 16.85 7.64 -10.80
C LEU A 241 15.70 7.72 -11.81
N GLY A 242 15.83 7.14 -13.02
CA GLY A 242 14.81 7.25 -14.07
C GLY A 242 13.41 6.81 -13.62
N ASN A 243 13.32 5.78 -12.77
CA ASN A 243 12.05 5.35 -12.19
C ASN A 243 11.46 6.39 -11.22
N GLU A 244 12.27 6.96 -10.34
CA GLU A 244 11.82 8.02 -9.42
C GLU A 244 11.35 9.26 -10.18
N MET A 245 12.07 9.65 -11.25
CA MET A 245 11.65 10.76 -12.10
C MET A 245 10.32 10.49 -12.81
N ALA A 246 10.12 9.27 -13.33
CA ALA A 246 8.87 8.89 -13.97
C ALA A 246 7.69 8.89 -12.98
N ILE A 247 7.92 8.41 -11.75
CA ILE A 247 6.93 8.44 -10.67
C ILE A 247 6.60 9.89 -10.30
N SER A 248 7.60 10.75 -10.07
CA SER A 248 7.36 12.17 -9.76
C SER A 248 6.56 12.87 -10.86
N ASN A 249 6.92 12.67 -12.13
CA ASN A 249 6.16 13.23 -13.25
C ASN A 249 4.69 12.75 -13.25
N ALA A 250 4.46 11.46 -13.01
CA ALA A 250 3.11 10.90 -12.93
C ALA A 250 2.30 11.47 -11.75
N VAL A 251 2.93 11.66 -10.59
CA VAL A 251 2.30 12.25 -9.40
C VAL A 251 1.90 13.70 -9.66
N LEU A 252 2.76 14.51 -10.28
CA LEU A 252 2.46 15.90 -10.63
C LEU A 252 1.26 15.99 -11.58
N GLY A 253 1.26 15.20 -12.66
CA GLY A 253 0.15 15.16 -13.60
C GLY A 253 -1.15 14.68 -12.96
N ARG A 254 -1.08 13.70 -12.04
CA ARG A 254 -2.25 13.22 -11.29
C ARG A 254 -2.82 14.31 -10.39
N LEU A 255 -1.97 15.02 -9.63
CA LEU A 255 -2.37 16.13 -8.76
C LEU A 255 -3.06 17.24 -9.53
N ALA A 256 -2.48 17.70 -10.65
CA ALA A 256 -3.10 18.71 -11.51
C ALA A 256 -4.48 18.24 -12.03
N SER A 257 -4.58 16.97 -12.45
CA SER A 257 -5.82 16.39 -12.97
C SER A 257 -6.93 16.30 -11.91
N VAL A 258 -6.62 15.79 -10.71
CA VAL A 258 -7.64 15.65 -9.65
C VAL A 258 -8.06 17.00 -9.09
N ALA A 259 -7.11 17.92 -8.90
CA ALA A 259 -7.39 19.29 -8.51
C ALA A 259 -8.31 19.98 -9.53
N GLY A 260 -8.02 19.88 -10.84
CA GLY A 260 -8.84 20.54 -11.87
C GLY A 260 -10.27 20.04 -12.00
N ARG A 261 -10.56 18.80 -11.57
CA ARG A 261 -11.94 18.29 -11.52
C ARG A 261 -12.74 18.89 -10.37
N ALA A 262 -12.10 19.16 -9.23
CA ALA A 262 -12.74 19.68 -8.03
C ALA A 262 -12.73 21.20 -7.95
N ASP A 263 -11.65 21.83 -8.41
CA ASP A 263 -11.41 23.27 -8.48
C ASP A 263 -10.69 23.61 -9.80
N PRO A 264 -11.44 24.00 -10.85
CA PRO A 264 -10.86 24.29 -12.16
C PRO A 264 -9.85 25.45 -12.16
N ALA A 265 -9.98 26.41 -11.26
CA ALA A 265 -9.06 27.56 -11.21
C ALA A 265 -7.71 27.13 -10.63
N PHE A 266 -7.73 26.45 -9.49
CA PHE A 266 -6.52 25.91 -8.86
C PHE A 266 -5.87 24.81 -9.71
N GLY A 267 -6.66 23.91 -10.29
CA GLY A 267 -6.14 22.87 -11.18
C GLY A 267 -5.44 23.42 -12.41
N LYS A 268 -5.90 24.55 -12.97
CA LYS A 268 -5.23 25.22 -14.09
C LYS A 268 -3.84 25.76 -13.70
N GLU A 269 -3.70 26.29 -12.49
CA GLU A 269 -2.39 26.74 -11.98
C GLU A 269 -1.40 25.57 -11.88
N LEU A 270 -1.84 24.44 -11.29
CA LEU A 270 -1.01 23.22 -11.23
C LEU A 270 -0.70 22.66 -12.62
N GLU A 271 -1.66 22.72 -13.55
CA GLU A 271 -1.45 22.25 -14.93
C GLU A 271 -0.39 23.10 -15.66
N GLU A 272 -0.41 24.42 -15.48
CA GLU A 272 0.60 25.31 -16.06
C GLU A 272 2.01 25.00 -15.53
N ARG A 273 2.15 24.83 -14.21
CA ARG A 273 3.41 24.39 -13.59
C ARG A 273 3.85 23.02 -14.10
N PHE A 274 2.92 22.06 -14.18
CA PHE A 274 3.20 20.71 -14.65
C PHE A 274 3.72 20.70 -16.08
N ARG A 275 3.12 21.49 -16.99
CA ARG A 275 3.59 21.61 -18.38
C ARG A 275 5.03 22.13 -18.47
N THR A 276 5.40 23.09 -17.63
CA THR A 276 6.76 23.63 -17.59
C THR A 276 7.76 22.56 -17.17
N ILE A 277 7.50 21.84 -16.08
CA ILE A 277 8.43 20.81 -15.59
C ILE A 277 8.43 19.56 -16.47
N GLU A 278 7.29 19.19 -17.07
CA GLU A 278 7.20 18.08 -18.02
C GLU A 278 8.05 18.34 -19.26
N ALA A 279 8.07 19.56 -19.80
CA ALA A 279 8.95 19.92 -20.91
C ALA A 279 10.44 19.73 -20.55
N ALA A 280 10.86 20.21 -19.38
CA ALA A 280 12.22 20.00 -18.88
C ALA A 280 12.55 18.51 -18.66
N TYR A 281 11.58 17.73 -18.18
CA TYR A 281 11.72 16.28 -18.01
C TYR A 281 11.95 15.57 -19.35
N GLN A 282 11.20 15.93 -20.39
CA GLN A 282 11.40 15.35 -21.74
C GLN A 282 12.79 15.67 -22.30
N GLU A 283 13.27 16.91 -22.13
CA GLU A 283 14.63 17.29 -22.53
C GLU A 283 15.68 16.46 -21.77
N LYS A 284 15.50 16.28 -20.46
CA LYS A 284 16.41 15.46 -19.65
C LYS A 284 16.44 14.00 -20.10
N GLN A 285 15.28 13.41 -20.45
CA GLN A 285 15.23 12.05 -20.98
C GLN A 285 16.06 11.90 -22.27
N ILE A 286 15.99 12.88 -23.17
CA ILE A 286 16.80 12.90 -24.41
C ILE A 286 18.30 12.98 -24.07
N GLU A 287 18.68 13.85 -23.13
CA GLU A 287 20.06 13.99 -22.66
C GLU A 287 20.60 12.65 -22.14
N MET A 288 19.85 11.99 -21.26
CA MET A 288 20.23 10.71 -20.64
C MET A 288 20.46 9.60 -21.68
N VAL A 289 19.60 9.48 -22.68
CA VAL A 289 19.76 8.51 -23.78
C VAL A 289 20.99 8.83 -24.64
N SER A 290 21.25 10.10 -24.91
CA SER A 290 22.43 10.53 -25.69
C SER A 290 23.75 10.28 -24.94
N GLY A 291 23.76 10.49 -23.62
CA GLY A 291 24.90 10.26 -22.74
C GLY A 291 25.30 8.78 -22.64
N GLN A 292 24.31 7.87 -22.56
CA GLN A 292 24.56 6.42 -22.58
C GLN A 292 25.28 5.97 -23.85
N ARG A 293 24.89 6.50 -25.02
CA ARG A 293 25.51 6.16 -26.31
C ARG A 293 26.97 6.64 -26.43
N ARG A 294 27.32 7.76 -25.79
CA ARG A 294 28.70 8.27 -25.74
C ARG A 294 29.59 7.40 -24.85
N ASN A 295 29.12 7.01 -23.66
CA ASN A 295 29.90 6.19 -22.74
C ASN A 295 30.11 4.74 -23.24
N SER A 296 29.14 4.18 -23.97
CA SER A 296 29.29 2.84 -24.58
C SER A 296 30.37 2.75 -25.67
N ARG A 297 30.81 3.88 -26.24
CA ARG A 297 31.90 3.92 -27.24
C ARG A 297 33.29 4.06 -26.61
N MET A 298 33.37 4.18 -25.29
CA MET A 298 34.60 4.45 -24.54
C MET A 298 35.06 3.24 -23.71
N ASN A 299 34.73 2.02 -24.14
CA ASN A 299 35.33 0.81 -23.60
C ASN A 299 36.50 0.42 -24.51
N PHE A 300 37.73 0.62 -24.00
CA PHE A 300 38.98 0.10 -24.58
C PHE A 300 39.19 -1.36 -24.18
#